data_AF-A0A382X5W2-F1
#
_entry.id   AF-A0A382X5W2-F1
#
_cell.length_a   1.000
_cell.length_b   1.000
_cell.length_c   1.000
_cell.angle_alpha   90.00
_cell.angle_beta   90.00
_cell.angle_gamma   90.00
#
_symmetry.space_group_name_H-M   'P 1'
#
loop_
_entity.id
_entity.type
_entity.pdbx_description
1 polymer ?
#
loop_
_entity_poly.entity_id
_entity_poly.type
_entity_poly.pdbx_seq_one_letter_code
_entity_poly.pdbx_strand_id
1 'polypeptide(L)'
;MASLFEKLDAQQPAELRARSLDSIDWFRQNVRDIKIKGKNLQDEVDNYVLRFSQIGRMYMFFYDPKTKAKMPYWDRFPVMLTVKRYGTGWLGLNLHYIAPKYRMFLLDALYDFTTNEKYDETT
;
A
#
# COMPACT_ATOMS: atom_id res chain seq x y z
N MET A 1 10.22 -6.76 -20.17
CA MET A 1 9.30 -7.85 -19.75
C MET A 1 7.90 -7.47 -20.20
N ALA A 2 6.99 -8.43 -20.41
CA ALA A 2 5.58 -8.07 -20.63
C ALA A 2 5.05 -7.32 -19.41
N SER A 3 4.32 -6.22 -19.61
CA SER A 3 3.76 -5.42 -18.52
C SER A 3 2.80 -6.27 -17.69
N LEU A 4 2.53 -5.86 -16.45
CA LEU A 4 1.55 -6.59 -15.63
C LEU A 4 0.20 -6.62 -16.36
N PHE A 5 -0.18 -5.55 -17.06
CA PHE A 5 -1.44 -5.50 -17.82
C PHE A 5 -1.48 -6.48 -18.97
N GLU A 6 -0.41 -6.59 -19.75
CA GLU A 6 -0.36 -7.57 -20.86
C GLU A 6 -0.55 -8.99 -20.32
N LYS A 7 0.04 -9.30 -19.17
CA LYS A 7 -0.16 -10.60 -18.50
C LYS A 7 -1.59 -10.79 -18.00
N LEU A 8 -2.23 -9.75 -17.48
CA LEU A 8 -3.60 -9.81 -16.96
C LEU A 8 -4.64 -9.90 -18.09
N ASP A 9 -4.43 -9.17 -19.19
CA ASP A 9 -5.31 -9.16 -20.37
C ASP A 9 -5.22 -10.46 -21.16
N ALA A 10 -4.05 -11.12 -21.15
CA ALA A 10 -3.86 -12.42 -21.78
C ALA A 10 -4.52 -13.59 -21.04
N GLN A 11 -5.07 -13.38 -19.83
CA GLN A 11 -5.64 -14.45 -19.03
C GLN A 11 -6.94 -15.00 -19.60
N GLN A 12 -7.05 -16.33 -19.60
CA GLN A 12 -8.26 -17.03 -20.01
C GLN A 12 -9.36 -16.90 -18.93
N PRO A 13 -10.65 -17.04 -19.29
CA PRO A 13 -11.75 -16.99 -18.32
C PRO A 13 -11.62 -18.00 -17.17
N ALA A 14 -10.98 -19.15 -17.40
CA ALA A 14 -10.73 -20.14 -16.35
C ALA A 14 -9.67 -19.64 -15.35
N GLU A 15 -8.59 -19.04 -15.84
CA GLU A 15 -7.51 -18.47 -15.03
C GLU A 15 -7.99 -17.26 -14.21
N LEU A 16 -8.82 -16.41 -14.81
CA LEU A 16 -9.47 -15.31 -14.11
C LEU A 16 -10.31 -15.80 -12.92
N ARG A 17 -11.08 -16.88 -13.10
CA ARG A 17 -11.89 -17.49 -12.02
C ARG A 17 -11.00 -18.06 -10.93
N ALA A 18 -9.93 -18.77 -11.28
CA ALA A 18 -8.98 -19.32 -10.32
C ALA A 18 -8.37 -18.19 -9.46
N ARG A 19 -7.86 -17.13 -10.10
CA ARG A 19 -7.29 -15.95 -9.41
C ARG A 19 -8.31 -15.26 -8.49
N SER A 20 -9.57 -15.17 -8.91
CA SER A 20 -10.64 -14.63 -8.06
C SER A 20 -10.86 -15.47 -6.80
N LEU A 21 -10.81 -16.81 -6.90
CA LEU A 21 -10.90 -17.69 -5.73
C LEU A 21 -9.69 -17.51 -4.81
N ASP A 22 -8.48 -17.47 -5.37
CA ASP A 22 -7.25 -17.25 -4.62
C ASP A 22 -7.28 -15.93 -3.84
N SER A 23 -7.78 -14.86 -4.48
CA SER A 23 -7.93 -13.54 -3.86
C SER A 23 -8.91 -13.56 -2.69
N ILE A 24 -10.02 -14.29 -2.83
CA ILE A 24 -11.02 -14.44 -1.78
C ILE A 24 -10.45 -15.23 -0.61
N ASP A 25 -9.72 -16.31 -0.88
CA ASP A 25 -9.14 -17.15 0.18
C ASP A 25 -8.01 -16.43 0.91
N TRP A 26 -7.16 -15.70 0.20
CA TRP A 26 -6.19 -14.78 0.80
C TRP A 26 -6.89 -13.78 1.72
N PHE A 27 -7.96 -13.12 1.25
CA PHE A 27 -8.69 -12.14 2.06
C PHE A 27 -9.29 -12.77 3.32
N ARG A 28 -9.92 -13.94 3.21
CA ARG A 28 -10.49 -14.67 4.35
C ARG A 28 -9.43 -15.03 5.39
N GLN A 29 -8.25 -15.45 4.96
CA GLN A 29 -7.14 -15.76 5.86
C GLN A 29 -6.67 -14.50 6.60
N ASN A 30 -6.41 -13.42 5.87
CA ASN A 30 -5.92 -12.17 6.46
C ASN A 30 -6.93 -11.55 7.43
N VAL A 31 -8.23 -11.57 7.11
CA VAL A 31 -9.28 -11.03 8.00
C VAL A 31 -9.37 -11.80 9.31
N ARG A 32 -9.16 -13.13 9.31
CA ARG A 32 -9.14 -13.93 10.55
C ARG A 32 -7.99 -13.55 11.47
N ASP A 33 -6.88 -13.06 10.90
CA ASP A 33 -5.71 -12.62 11.64
C ASP A 33 -5.84 -11.18 12.17
N ILE A 34 -6.82 -10.40 11.69
CA ILE A 34 -7.18 -9.09 12.24
C ILE A 34 -7.87 -9.28 13.58
N LYS A 35 -7.08 -9.57 14.62
CA LYS A 35 -7.55 -9.56 16.02
C LYS A 35 -7.66 -8.11 16.48
N ILE A 36 -8.85 -7.69 16.89
CA ILE A 36 -9.04 -6.45 17.66
C ILE A 36 -8.39 -6.66 19.02
N LYS A 37 -7.09 -6.41 19.13
CA LYS A 37 -6.39 -6.40 20.40
C LYS A 37 -6.82 -5.13 21.13
N GLY A 38 -7.58 -5.25 22.21
CA GLY A 38 -7.73 -4.15 23.16
C GLY A 38 -6.34 -3.82 23.71
N LYS A 39 -5.71 -2.73 23.26
CA LYS A 39 -4.32 -2.43 23.60
C LYS A 39 -4.09 -0.95 23.86
N ASN A 40 -3.21 -0.71 24.85
CA ASN A 40 -2.74 0.58 25.34
C ASN A 40 -2.17 1.43 24.20
N LEU A 41 -2.76 2.61 23.99
CA LEU A 41 -2.39 3.57 22.94
C LEU A 41 -0.93 4.06 23.05
N GLN A 42 -0.31 3.94 24.24
CA GLN A 42 1.02 4.47 24.54
C GLN A 42 2.16 3.74 23.78
N ASP A 43 2.14 2.39 23.70
CA ASP A 43 3.19 1.61 23.02
C ASP A 43 3.15 1.74 21.49
N GLU A 44 2.03 2.25 20.96
CA GLU A 44 1.79 2.37 19.52
C GLU A 44 2.45 3.63 18.95
N VAL A 45 2.52 4.72 19.72
CA VAL A 45 3.08 6.01 19.29
C VAL A 45 4.57 5.88 18.96
N ASP A 46 5.35 5.20 19.80
CA ASP A 46 6.81 5.09 19.63
C ASP A 46 7.21 4.15 18.47
N ASN A 47 6.34 3.20 18.12
CA ASN A 47 6.61 2.22 17.05
C ASN A 47 6.05 2.62 15.67
N TYR A 48 5.34 3.75 15.57
CA TYR A 48 4.67 4.16 14.32
C TYR A 48 5.68 4.39 13.19
N VAL A 49 6.79 5.09 13.46
CA VAL A 49 7.84 5.34 12.46
C VAL A 49 8.46 4.03 11.96
N LEU A 50 8.73 3.07 12.84
CA LEU A 50 9.29 1.78 12.43
C LEU A 50 8.30 0.95 11.60
N ARG A 51 6.99 1.01 11.92
CA ARG A 51 5.96 0.25 11.20
C ARG A 51 5.68 0.76 9.80
N PHE A 52 5.72 2.08 9.58
CA PHE A 52 5.29 2.72 8.33
C PHE A 52 6.45 3.17 7.43
N SER A 53 7.71 2.91 7.81
CA SER A 53 8.88 3.40 7.10
C SER A 53 9.56 2.40 6.17
N GLN A 54 9.02 1.20 5.96
CA GLN A 54 9.59 0.30 4.95
C GLN A 54 9.35 0.91 3.57
N ILE A 55 10.44 1.18 2.85
CA ILE A 55 10.40 1.78 1.52
C ILE A 55 9.71 0.81 0.55
N GLY A 56 8.91 1.35 -0.38
CA GLY A 56 8.18 0.55 -1.36
C GLY A 56 6.90 -0.10 -0.84
N ARG A 57 6.64 -0.06 0.47
CA ARG A 57 5.38 -0.55 1.03
C ARG A 57 4.30 0.51 1.03
N MET A 58 3.06 0.05 0.87
CA MET A 58 1.87 0.87 0.97
C MET A 58 1.23 0.69 2.34
N TYR A 59 0.80 1.81 2.92
CA TYR A 59 0.21 1.84 4.24
C TYR A 59 -1.06 2.67 4.26
N MET A 60 -2.04 2.18 5.02
CA MET A 60 -3.21 2.94 5.41
C MET A 60 -3.17 3.18 6.91
N PHE A 61 -3.41 4.42 7.31
CA PHE A 61 -3.36 4.83 8.71
C PHE A 61 -4.29 6.00 8.99
N PHE A 62 -4.64 6.15 10.26
CA PHE A 62 -5.31 7.35 10.75
C PHE A 62 -4.27 8.41 11.07
N TYR A 63 -4.57 9.67 10.78
CA TYR A 63 -3.74 10.81 11.16
C TYR A 63 -4.58 12.07 11.35
N ASP A 64 -3.98 13.06 12.02
CA ASP A 64 -4.52 14.42 12.09
C ASP A 64 -3.64 15.35 11.22
N PRO A 65 -4.15 15.93 10.12
CA PRO A 65 -3.35 16.82 9.28
C PRO A 65 -3.00 18.12 10.01
N LYS A 66 -1.71 18.43 10.06
CA LYS A 66 -1.20 19.68 10.67
C LYS A 66 -1.84 20.94 10.08
N THR A 67 -2.12 20.93 8.77
CA THR A 67 -2.66 22.08 8.02
C THR A 67 -4.14 21.95 7.70
N LYS A 68 -4.89 21.10 8.42
CA LYS A 68 -6.33 20.86 8.15
C LYS A 68 -7.18 22.12 8.07
N ALA A 69 -6.85 23.16 8.83
CA ALA A 69 -7.57 24.44 8.85
C ALA A 69 -7.41 25.27 7.57
N LYS A 70 -6.35 25.03 6.78
CA LYS A 70 -6.05 25.80 5.56
C LYS A 70 -6.33 25.01 4.27
N MET A 71 -6.49 23.70 4.37
CA MET A 71 -6.71 22.84 3.21
C MET A 71 -8.21 22.72 2.92
N PRO A 72 -8.66 22.90 1.65
CA PRO A 72 -10.07 22.78 1.30
C PRO A 72 -10.58 21.34 1.40
N TYR A 73 -9.69 20.35 1.20
CA TYR A 73 -9.98 18.93 1.32
C TYR A 73 -8.70 18.20 1.72
N TRP A 74 -8.86 17.19 2.56
CA TRP A 74 -7.80 16.28 2.98
C TRP A 74 -8.38 14.89 3.15
N ASP A 75 -7.53 13.88 2.95
CA ASP A 75 -7.93 12.50 3.03
C ASP A 75 -7.81 12.02 4.47
N ARG A 76 -8.84 11.40 5.04
CA ARG A 76 -8.83 10.88 6.41
C ARG A 76 -8.10 9.54 6.54
N PHE A 77 -8.00 8.79 5.43
CA PHE A 77 -7.51 7.43 5.36
C PHE A 77 -6.58 7.26 4.16
N PRO A 78 -5.41 7.93 4.17
CA PRO A 78 -4.47 7.89 3.06
C PRO A 78 -4.00 6.46 2.82
N VAL A 79 -4.00 6.04 1.56
CA VAL A 79 -3.19 4.91 1.11
C VAL A 79 -1.89 5.49 0.58
N MET A 80 -0.84 5.42 1.38
CA MET A 80 0.43 6.05 1.10
C MET A 80 1.51 5.04 0.76
N LEU A 81 2.21 5.27 -0.35
CA LEU A 81 3.45 4.56 -0.72
C LEU A 81 4.65 5.27 -0.09
N THR A 82 5.41 4.58 0.76
CA THR A 82 6.61 5.15 1.39
C THR A 82 7.75 5.27 0.39
N VAL A 83 8.26 6.49 0.20
CA VAL A 83 9.36 6.79 -0.75
C VAL A 83 10.68 7.06 -0.04
N LYS A 84 10.64 7.52 1.22
CA LYS A 84 11.86 7.84 1.98
C LYS A 84 11.62 7.78 3.48
N ARG A 85 12.62 7.31 4.23
CA ARG A 85 12.63 7.31 5.69
C ARG A 85 13.46 8.47 6.25
N TYR A 86 13.01 9.01 7.38
CA TYR A 86 13.73 9.98 8.22
C TYR A 86 13.87 9.43 9.64
N GLY A 87 14.76 10.01 10.45
CA GLY A 87 14.89 9.61 11.86
C GLY A 87 13.61 9.82 12.66
N THR A 88 12.83 10.86 12.32
CA THR A 88 11.61 11.27 13.02
C THR A 88 10.31 10.89 12.31
N GLY A 89 10.39 10.19 11.17
CA GLY A 89 9.21 9.91 10.36
C GLY A 89 9.54 9.35 8.99
N TRP A 90 8.63 9.51 8.04
CA TRP A 90 8.84 9.09 6.66
C TRP A 90 8.10 10.03 5.71
N LEU A 91 8.53 10.02 4.46
CA LEU A 91 7.84 10.66 3.34
C LEU A 91 7.19 9.58 2.50
N GLY A 92 5.98 9.86 2.05
CA GLY A 92 5.35 9.04 1.04
C GLY A 92 4.33 9.78 0.22
N LEU A 93 3.85 9.08 -0.79
CA LEU A 93 2.93 9.55 -1.80
C LEU A 93 1.54 9.00 -1.50
N ASN A 94 0.56 9.88 -1.21
CA ASN A 94 -0.83 9.44 -1.06
C ASN A 94 -1.45 9.14 -2.43
N LEU A 95 -1.75 7.87 -2.68
CA LEU A 95 -2.35 7.40 -3.92
C LEU A 95 -3.78 7.94 -4.11
N HIS A 96 -4.49 8.30 -3.05
CA HIS A 96 -5.85 8.83 -3.16
C HIS A 96 -5.95 10.16 -3.90
N TYR A 97 -4.86 10.94 -3.95
CA TYR A 97 -4.79 12.18 -4.72
C TYR A 97 -4.47 11.98 -6.21
N ILE A 98 -4.18 10.74 -6.61
CA ILE A 98 -3.94 10.36 -8.00
C ILE A 98 -5.25 9.76 -8.53
N ALA A 99 -5.68 10.10 -9.74
CA ALA A 99 -6.87 9.47 -10.31
C ALA A 99 -6.63 7.96 -10.55
N PRO A 100 -7.65 7.08 -10.42
CA PRO A 100 -7.46 5.62 -10.48
C PRO A 100 -6.64 5.12 -11.66
N LYS A 101 -6.87 5.67 -12.87
CA LYS A 101 -6.12 5.32 -14.09
C LYS A 101 -4.62 5.66 -13.98
N TYR A 102 -4.27 6.77 -13.33
CA TYR A 102 -2.87 7.16 -13.17
C TYR A 102 -2.16 6.42 -12.04
N ARG A 103 -2.90 5.94 -11.03
CA ARG A 103 -2.34 5.01 -10.02
C ARG A 103 -1.83 3.75 -10.70
N MET A 104 -2.64 3.24 -11.64
CA MET A 104 -2.34 2.05 -12.42
C MET A 104 -1.02 2.20 -13.20
N PHE A 105 -0.87 3.29 -13.97
CA PHE A 105 0.38 3.56 -14.70
C PHE A 105 1.58 3.77 -13.78
N LEU A 106 1.41 4.47 -12.66
CA LEU A 106 2.47 4.65 -11.68
C LEU A 106 2.95 3.30 -11.14
N LEU A 107 2.02 2.44 -10.70
CA LEU A 107 2.37 1.15 -10.11
C LEU A 107 3.00 0.19 -11.13
N ASP A 108 2.54 0.21 -12.38
CA ASP A 108 3.13 -0.58 -13.46
C ASP A 108 4.55 -0.14 -13.80
N ALA A 109 4.79 1.18 -13.89
CA ALA A 109 6.12 1.73 -14.11
C ALA A 109 7.10 1.41 -12.97
N LEU A 110 6.64 1.12 -11.75
CA LEU A 110 7.52 0.67 -10.66
C LEU A 110 8.09 -0.73 -10.93
N TYR A 111 7.37 -1.60 -11.64
CA TYR A 111 7.87 -2.94 -11.96
C TYR A 111 9.10 -2.91 -12.87
N ASP A 112 9.25 -1.87 -13.70
CA ASP A 112 10.42 -1.70 -14.56
C ASP A 112 11.74 -1.55 -13.76
N PHE A 113 11.64 -1.13 -12.50
CA PHE A 113 12.79 -0.96 -11.60
C PHE A 113 13.03 -2.15 -10.67
N THR A 114 12.16 -3.15 -10.68
CA THR A 114 12.30 -4.31 -9.78
C THR A 114 13.48 -5.19 -10.20
N THR A 115 14.40 -5.44 -9.28
CA THR A 115 15.56 -6.31 -9.54
C THR A 115 15.25 -7.78 -9.31
N ASN A 116 14.22 -8.09 -8.51
CA ASN A 116 13.78 -9.43 -8.16
C ASN A 116 12.32 -9.44 -7.66
N GLU A 117 11.78 -10.63 -7.38
CA GLU A 117 10.38 -10.83 -6.99
C GLU A 117 10.17 -10.99 -5.46
N LYS A 118 11.16 -10.62 -4.63
CA LYS A 118 11.06 -10.75 -3.16
C LYS A 118 10.32 -9.58 -2.50
N TYR A 119 10.25 -8.43 -3.18
CA TYR A 119 9.58 -7.20 -2.74
C TYR A 119 9.97 -6.78 -1.31
N ASP A 120 11.27 -6.79 -1.06
CA ASP A 120 11.93 -6.40 0.19
C ASP A 120 12.93 -5.25 -0.03
N GLU A 121 13.75 -4.92 0.97
CA GLU A 121 14.74 -3.83 0.87
C GLU A 121 15.83 -4.08 -0.19
N THR A 122 15.92 -5.29 -0.74
CA THR A 122 16.89 -5.66 -1.77
C THR A 122 16.30 -5.69 -3.17
N THR A 123 15.00 -5.40 -3.30
CA THR A 123 14.27 -5.31 -4.58
C THR A 123 14.48 -3.95 -5.24
#